data_AF-A0A7V6W7A9-F1
#
_entry.id   AF-A0A7V6W7A9-F1
#
_cell.length_a   1.000
_cell.length_b   1.000
_cell.length_c   1.000
_cell.angle_alpha   90.00
_cell.angle_beta   90.00
_cell.angle_gamma   90.00
#
_symmetry.space_group_name_H-M   'P 1'
#
loop_
_entity.id
_entity.type
_entity.pdbx_description
1 polymer ?
#
loop_
_entity_poly.entity_id
_entity_poly.type
_entity_poly.pdbx_seq_one_letter_code
_entity_poly.pdbx_strand_id
1 'polypeptide(L)'
;MWHIVIVDDEPIIADGLAKLIRHIDADSYETKTFRDANEAYGYLRENWKAADLLITDIRMPQMSGLELIAKAQKLNPAIPCAVLTGFSEFSYAKTAIDLGVVSYLVKPVEMQELKKLLSRLVMTDKNTGAEAKITRTDLSRETLFMKREAENNYCNFDMGEITEQLQLSRDYLFRLYKKETGRNLMDYLVDVRIQKAKEFLMQLGKYKVYEVSEMVGYVDYAYFTKIFKKKTGVSPKKYQKFAAE
;
A
#
# COMPACT_ATOMS: atom_id res chain seq x y z
N MET A 1 18.34 -15.76 17.00
CA MET A 1 18.87 -14.41 16.73
C MET A 1 18.65 -14.17 15.25
N TRP A 2 17.94 -13.11 14.89
CA TRP A 2 17.70 -12.71 13.50
C TRP A 2 18.84 -11.80 13.05
N HIS A 3 19.49 -12.11 11.93
CA HIS A 3 20.57 -11.28 11.38
C HIS A 3 20.05 -10.37 10.27
N ILE A 4 20.12 -9.07 10.51
CA ILE A 4 19.62 -8.02 9.63
C ILE A 4 20.81 -7.31 8.98
N VAL A 5 20.84 -7.34 7.66
CA VAL A 5 21.81 -6.61 6.84
C VAL A 5 21.22 -5.26 6.47
N ILE A 6 21.93 -4.18 6.77
CA ILE A 6 21.50 -2.81 6.49
C ILE A 6 22.53 -2.17 5.56
N VAL A 7 22.09 -1.58 4.46
CA VAL A 7 22.98 -0.97 3.46
C VAL A 7 22.51 0.45 3.17
N ASP A 8 23.38 1.42 3.41
CA ASP A 8 23.13 2.84 3.14
C ASP A 8 24.48 3.54 2.96
N ASP A 9 24.67 4.30 1.89
CA ASP A 9 25.90 5.04 1.65
C ASP A 9 26.08 6.22 2.61
N GLU A 10 25.00 6.62 3.31
CA GLU A 10 25.03 7.55 4.43
C GLU A 10 25.16 6.79 5.78
N PRO A 11 26.35 6.75 6.42
CA PRO A 11 26.58 5.90 7.59
C PRO A 11 25.70 6.26 8.78
N ILE A 12 25.36 7.54 8.91
CA ILE A 12 24.49 8.06 9.98
C ILE A 12 23.12 7.37 9.92
N ILE A 13 22.62 7.06 8.73
CA ILE A 13 21.31 6.44 8.53
C ILE A 13 21.37 4.95 8.84
N ALA A 14 22.34 4.22 8.28
CA ALA A 14 22.53 2.80 8.56
C ALA A 14 22.76 2.55 10.07
N ASP A 15 23.64 3.33 10.70
CA ASP A 15 23.96 3.20 12.13
C ASP A 15 22.80 3.65 13.00
N GLY A 16 22.06 4.68 12.58
CA GLY A 16 20.83 5.13 13.23
C GLY A 16 19.78 4.02 13.24
N LEU A 17 19.55 3.37 12.10
CA LEU A 17 18.61 2.26 11.98
C LEU A 17 19.05 1.04 12.81
N ALA A 18 20.33 0.69 12.78
CA ALA A 18 20.90 -0.37 13.61
C ALA A 18 20.71 -0.10 15.11
N LYS A 19 20.82 1.16 15.55
CA LYS A 19 20.51 1.55 16.94
C LYS A 19 19.02 1.41 17.25
N LEU A 20 18.13 1.83 16.36
CA LEU A 20 16.68 1.67 16.55
C LEU A 20 16.27 0.20 16.67
N ILE A 21 16.80 -0.68 15.81
CA ILE A 21 16.54 -2.12 15.85
C ILE A 21 17.00 -2.72 17.19
N ARG A 22 18.22 -2.41 17.63
CA ARG A 22 18.72 -2.84 18.95
C ARG A 22 17.90 -2.32 20.11
N HIS A 23 17.36 -1.10 20.00
CA HIS A 23 16.48 -0.53 21.02
C HIS A 23 15.12 -1.24 21.09
N ILE A 24 14.66 -1.82 19.98
CA ILE A 24 13.41 -2.61 19.96
C ILE A 24 13.60 -3.91 20.74
N ASP A 25 14.65 -4.66 20.42
CA ASP A 25 14.97 -5.94 21.08
C ASP A 25 16.41 -6.35 20.76
N ALA A 26 17.33 -6.11 21.70
CA ALA A 26 18.75 -6.40 21.50
C ALA A 26 19.09 -7.91 21.54
N ASP A 27 18.23 -8.72 22.15
CA ASP A 27 18.47 -10.16 22.32
C ASP A 27 17.93 -10.97 21.13
N SER A 28 17.00 -10.38 20.36
CA SER A 28 16.41 -11.02 19.18
C SER A 28 17.08 -10.64 17.87
N TYR A 29 17.69 -9.45 17.76
CA TYR A 29 18.20 -8.92 16.49
C TYR A 29 19.70 -8.59 16.54
N GLU A 30 20.45 -9.16 15.60
CA GLU A 30 21.82 -8.76 15.28
C GLU A 30 21.80 -7.95 13.98
N THR A 31 22.55 -6.84 13.93
CA THR A 31 22.58 -5.95 12.76
C THR A 31 23.99 -5.85 12.20
N LYS A 32 24.12 -5.88 10.87
CA LYS A 32 25.37 -5.61 10.16
C LYS A 32 25.16 -4.52 9.13
N THR A 33 25.90 -3.42 9.27
CA THR A 33 25.79 -2.25 8.38
C THR A 33 26.87 -2.27 7.31
N PHE A 34 26.51 -1.80 6.11
CA PHE A 34 27.42 -1.63 4.97
C PHE A 34 27.17 -0.27 4.33
N ARG A 35 28.24 0.34 3.80
CA ARG A 35 28.19 1.64 3.11
C ARG A 35 28.23 1.51 1.59
N ASP A 36 28.54 0.31 1.11
CA ASP A 36 28.68 0.00 -0.31
C ASP A 36 27.92 -1.29 -0.64
N ALA A 37 27.17 -1.26 -1.72
CA ALA A 37 26.35 -2.38 -2.16
C ALA A 37 27.18 -3.58 -2.65
N ASN A 38 28.39 -3.37 -3.18
CA ASN A 38 29.27 -4.48 -3.58
C ASN A 38 29.83 -5.20 -2.35
N GLU A 39 30.24 -4.49 -1.32
CA GLU A 39 30.65 -5.07 -0.04
C GLU A 39 29.51 -5.88 0.60
N ALA A 40 28.31 -5.30 0.65
CA ALA A 40 27.12 -5.98 1.15
C ALA A 40 26.80 -7.24 0.33
N TYR A 41 26.88 -7.17 -1.00
CA TYR A 41 26.68 -8.33 -1.87
C TYR A 41 27.74 -9.42 -1.67
N GLY A 42 29.02 -9.02 -1.50
CA GLY A 42 30.10 -9.95 -1.18
C GLY A 42 29.82 -10.72 0.11
N TYR A 43 29.42 -10.00 1.16
CA TYR A 43 29.01 -10.61 2.42
C TYR A 43 27.80 -11.53 2.26
N LEU A 44 26.75 -11.11 1.56
CA LEU A 44 25.56 -11.92 1.32
C LEU A 44 25.89 -13.19 0.53
N ARG A 45 26.79 -13.12 -0.45
CA ARG A 45 27.24 -14.31 -1.20
C ARG A 45 27.89 -15.35 -0.30
N GLU A 46 28.69 -14.92 0.67
CA GLU A 46 29.39 -15.79 1.61
C GLU A 46 28.47 -16.28 2.74
N ASN A 47 27.46 -15.48 3.12
CA ASN A 47 26.65 -15.68 4.32
C ASN A 47 25.14 -15.78 4.02
N TRP A 48 24.75 -16.19 2.81
CA TRP A 48 23.36 -16.10 2.32
C TRP A 48 22.32 -16.86 3.16
N LYS A 49 22.74 -17.92 3.88
CA LYS A 49 21.87 -18.69 4.79
C LYS A 49 21.67 -18.02 6.15
N ALA A 50 22.59 -17.14 6.54
CA ALA A 50 22.58 -16.49 7.85
C ALA A 50 21.87 -15.15 7.81
N ALA A 51 21.68 -14.52 6.64
CA ALA A 51 20.98 -13.25 6.52
C ALA A 51 19.46 -13.47 6.44
N ASP A 52 18.73 -12.94 7.41
CA ASP A 52 17.28 -13.14 7.52
C ASP A 52 16.46 -11.95 7.01
N LEU A 53 17.08 -10.79 6.84
CA LEU A 53 16.46 -9.59 6.28
C LEU A 53 17.54 -8.70 5.67
N LEU A 54 17.29 -8.22 4.45
CA LEU A 54 18.06 -7.15 3.82
C LEU A 54 17.25 -5.85 3.86
N ILE A 55 17.80 -4.79 4.45
CA ILE A 55 17.31 -3.42 4.36
C ILE A 55 18.33 -2.63 3.55
N THR A 56 17.93 -1.95 2.48
CA THR A 56 18.86 -1.17 1.64
C THR A 56 18.28 0.16 1.21
N ASP A 57 19.11 1.20 1.18
CA ASP A 57 18.82 2.42 0.43
C ASP A 57 18.67 2.12 -1.06
N ILE A 58 17.90 2.93 -1.79
CA ILE A 58 17.71 2.78 -3.23
C ILE A 58 18.92 3.29 -4.00
N ARG A 59 19.40 4.48 -3.67
CA ARG A 59 20.39 5.23 -4.43
C ARG A 59 21.73 5.19 -3.74
N MET A 60 22.55 4.26 -4.18
CA MET A 60 23.93 4.18 -3.77
C MET A 60 24.86 4.28 -4.98
N PRO A 61 26.10 4.77 -4.81
CA PRO A 61 27.12 4.73 -5.85
C PRO A 61 27.37 3.30 -6.37
N GLN A 62 27.74 3.19 -7.64
CA GLN A 62 28.11 1.94 -8.34
C GLN A 62 26.98 0.92 -8.53
N MET A 63 26.20 0.62 -7.51
CA MET A 63 25.08 -0.32 -7.56
C MET A 63 23.93 0.17 -6.69
N SER A 64 22.74 0.27 -7.28
CA SER A 64 21.51 0.65 -6.57
C SER A 64 21.05 -0.46 -5.62
N GLY A 65 20.28 -0.11 -4.58
CA GLY A 65 19.69 -1.09 -3.67
C GLY A 65 18.74 -2.06 -4.37
N LEU A 66 18.06 -1.62 -5.43
CA LEU A 66 17.20 -2.50 -6.23
C LEU A 66 18.00 -3.55 -6.99
N GLU A 67 19.16 -3.18 -7.55
CA GLU A 67 20.08 -4.15 -8.17
C GLU A 67 20.68 -5.09 -7.14
N LEU A 68 21.00 -4.59 -5.93
CA LEU A 68 21.46 -5.41 -4.82
C LEU A 68 20.39 -6.43 -4.41
N ILE A 69 19.13 -6.03 -4.25
CA ILE A 69 18.00 -6.91 -3.95
C ILE A 69 17.86 -7.99 -5.02
N ALA A 70 17.85 -7.59 -6.30
CA ALA A 70 17.73 -8.54 -7.41
C ALA A 70 18.88 -9.57 -7.43
N LYS A 71 20.09 -9.17 -7.04
CA LYS A 71 21.24 -10.08 -6.91
C LYS A 71 21.13 -10.97 -5.66
N ALA A 72 20.71 -10.42 -4.52
CA ALA A 72 20.53 -11.16 -3.27
C ALA A 72 19.46 -12.26 -3.42
N GLN A 73 18.34 -11.96 -4.10
CA GLN A 73 17.27 -12.91 -4.36
C GLN A 73 17.69 -14.06 -5.30
N LYS A 74 18.71 -13.86 -6.15
CA LYS A 74 19.29 -14.97 -6.93
C LYS A 74 20.09 -15.94 -6.06
N LEU A 75 20.66 -15.47 -4.95
CA LEU A 75 21.38 -16.30 -3.98
C LEU A 75 20.43 -17.00 -3.03
N ASN A 76 19.45 -16.25 -2.50
CA ASN A 76 18.42 -16.73 -1.60
C ASN A 76 17.05 -16.16 -2.04
N PRO A 77 16.25 -16.91 -2.82
CA PRO A 77 14.94 -16.43 -3.28
C PRO A 77 13.94 -16.12 -2.16
N ALA A 78 14.16 -16.66 -0.96
CA ALA A 78 13.28 -16.48 0.19
C ALA A 78 13.68 -15.31 1.09
N ILE A 79 14.83 -14.65 0.84
CA ILE A 79 15.27 -13.54 1.70
C ILE A 79 14.26 -12.37 1.63
N PRO A 80 13.65 -11.98 2.76
CA PRO A 80 12.85 -10.77 2.84
C PRO A 80 13.75 -9.54 2.58
N CYS A 81 13.28 -8.65 1.72
CA CYS A 81 13.97 -7.39 1.40
C CYS A 81 13.07 -6.20 1.71
N ALA A 82 13.62 -5.18 2.37
CA ALA A 82 12.99 -3.88 2.58
C ALA A 82 13.85 -2.76 2.00
N VAL A 83 13.19 -1.69 1.58
CA VAL A 83 13.85 -0.56 0.91
C VAL A 83 13.74 0.68 1.79
N LEU A 84 14.84 1.40 1.98
CA LEU A 84 14.91 2.75 2.57
C LEU A 84 14.90 3.78 1.45
N THR A 85 14.21 4.89 1.67
CA THR A 85 14.05 5.92 0.62
C THR A 85 13.84 7.32 1.17
N GLY A 86 14.21 8.34 0.39
CA GLY A 86 13.78 9.71 0.60
C GLY A 86 12.43 10.03 -0.06
N PHE A 87 11.77 11.10 0.39
CA PHE A 87 10.44 11.53 -0.06
C PHE A 87 10.26 11.75 -1.58
N SER A 88 11.33 11.80 -2.38
CA SER A 88 11.30 12.24 -3.79
C SER A 88 11.36 11.11 -4.84
N GLU A 89 11.24 9.84 -4.44
CA GLU A 89 11.73 8.71 -5.26
C GLU A 89 10.63 7.80 -5.85
N PHE A 90 9.75 8.39 -6.65
CA PHE A 90 8.56 7.71 -7.19
C PHE A 90 8.84 6.65 -8.28
N SER A 91 9.94 6.77 -9.04
CA SER A 91 10.29 5.83 -10.13
C SER A 91 10.68 4.44 -9.63
N TYR A 92 11.20 4.35 -8.40
CA TYR A 92 11.77 3.13 -7.84
C TYR A 92 10.73 2.25 -7.15
N ALA A 93 9.61 2.82 -6.71
CA ALA A 93 8.53 2.08 -6.06
C ALA A 93 7.97 0.97 -6.97
N LYS A 94 7.88 1.21 -8.29
CA LYS A 94 7.43 0.19 -9.24
C LYS A 94 8.37 -1.01 -9.26
N THR A 95 9.66 -0.77 -9.45
CA THR A 95 10.68 -1.83 -9.50
C THR A 95 10.79 -2.57 -8.17
N ALA A 96 10.71 -1.87 -7.03
CA ALA A 96 10.73 -2.51 -5.71
C ALA A 96 9.54 -3.47 -5.53
N ILE A 97 8.35 -3.06 -5.96
CA ILE A 97 7.15 -3.92 -5.94
C ILE A 97 7.33 -5.12 -6.86
N ASP A 98 7.84 -4.93 -8.07
CA ASP A 98 8.08 -6.01 -9.04
C ASP A 98 9.12 -7.03 -8.50
N LEU A 99 10.08 -6.57 -7.69
CA LEU A 99 11.03 -7.41 -6.96
C LEU A 99 10.42 -8.08 -5.70
N GLY A 100 9.17 -7.79 -5.36
CA GLY A 100 8.49 -8.43 -4.23
C GLY A 100 9.03 -8.03 -2.86
N VAL A 101 9.53 -6.80 -2.70
CA VAL A 101 10.00 -6.31 -1.39
C VAL A 101 8.88 -6.38 -0.34
N VAL A 102 9.23 -6.77 0.88
CA VAL A 102 8.27 -6.97 1.97
C VAL A 102 7.86 -5.67 2.66
N SER A 103 8.67 -4.61 2.51
CA SER A 103 8.36 -3.29 3.05
C SER A 103 9.13 -2.16 2.36
N TYR A 104 8.57 -0.98 2.48
CA TYR A 104 9.16 0.30 2.07
C TYR A 104 9.19 1.19 3.31
N LEU A 105 10.33 1.79 3.63
CA LEU A 105 10.54 2.64 4.81
C LEU A 105 10.99 4.02 4.35
N VAL A 106 10.27 5.06 4.78
CA VAL A 106 10.59 6.44 4.44
C VAL A 106 11.58 7.01 5.47
N LYS A 107 12.61 7.72 5.01
CA LYS A 107 13.54 8.45 5.85
C LYS A 107 12.89 9.79 6.28
N PRO A 108 12.88 10.16 7.57
CA PRO A 108 13.44 9.44 8.71
C PRO A 108 12.57 8.25 9.13
N VAL A 109 13.19 7.09 9.37
CA VAL A 109 12.47 5.84 9.67
C VAL A 109 11.75 5.95 11.01
N GLU A 110 10.43 5.81 10.98
CA GLU A 110 9.61 5.82 12.20
C GLU A 110 9.67 4.48 12.95
N MET A 111 9.76 4.55 14.28
CA MET A 111 9.81 3.38 15.16
C MET A 111 8.64 2.40 14.94
N GLN A 112 7.45 2.92 14.65
CA GLN A 112 6.27 2.09 14.43
C GLN A 112 6.31 1.32 13.10
N GLU A 113 6.85 1.92 12.05
CA GLU A 113 7.03 1.23 10.76
C GLU A 113 8.09 0.14 10.87
N LEU A 114 9.19 0.43 11.56
CA LEU A 114 10.25 -0.54 11.81
C LEU A 114 9.74 -1.73 12.64
N LYS A 115 8.99 -1.50 13.71
CA LYS A 115 8.37 -2.58 14.52
C LYS A 115 7.45 -3.46 13.69
N LYS A 116 6.67 -2.88 12.76
CA LYS A 116 5.79 -3.64 11.86
C LYS A 116 6.58 -4.48 10.86
N LEU A 117 7.70 -3.99 10.34
CA LEU A 117 8.58 -4.77 9.48
C LEU A 117 9.14 -5.98 10.23
N LEU A 118 9.72 -5.75 11.41
CA LEU A 118 10.37 -6.80 12.20
C LEU A 118 9.38 -7.87 12.68
N SER A 119 8.15 -7.49 13.07
CA SER A 119 7.14 -8.45 13.51
C SER A 119 6.71 -9.43 12.42
N ARG A 120 6.79 -9.05 11.14
CA ARG A 120 6.50 -9.94 10.01
C ARG A 120 7.54 -11.07 9.88
N LEU A 121 8.79 -10.80 10.22
CA LEU A 121 9.86 -11.81 10.19
C LEU A 121 9.58 -12.91 11.22
N VAL A 122 9.28 -12.51 12.47
CA VAL A 122 9.02 -13.43 13.58
C VAL A 122 7.79 -14.32 13.34
N MET A 123 6.76 -13.80 12.65
CA MET A 123 5.55 -14.56 12.32
C MET A 123 5.78 -15.63 11.24
N THR A 124 6.81 -15.46 10.41
CA THR A 124 7.11 -16.39 9.30
C THR A 124 7.80 -17.67 9.80
N ASP A 125 8.54 -17.58 10.91
CA ASP A 125 9.29 -18.68 11.53
C ASP A 125 8.39 -19.72 12.25
N LYS A 126 7.19 -19.31 12.67
CA LYS A 126 6.23 -20.19 13.37
C LYS A 126 5.34 -21.02 12.46
N ASN A 127 5.51 -20.95 11.14
CA ASN A 127 4.60 -21.55 10.16
C ASN A 127 5.30 -22.57 9.24
N THR A 128 6.03 -23.53 9.81
CA THR A 128 6.21 -24.85 9.19
C THR A 128 5.09 -25.76 9.69
N GLY A 129 4.06 -25.96 8.87
CA GLY A 129 3.00 -26.94 9.15
C GLY A 129 1.69 -26.36 9.68
N ALA A 130 1.15 -25.33 9.01
CA ALA A 130 -0.29 -25.16 8.95
C ALA A 130 -0.61 -24.38 7.68
N GLU A 131 -1.44 -24.96 6.83
CA GLU A 131 -2.27 -24.21 5.90
C GLU A 131 -3.15 -23.25 6.70
N ALA A 132 -2.57 -22.14 7.13
CA ALA A 132 -3.28 -21.06 7.77
C ALA A 132 -4.01 -20.30 6.66
N LYS A 133 -5.27 -20.71 6.45
CA LYS A 133 -6.37 -19.89 5.93
C LYS A 133 -5.99 -18.41 5.88
N ILE A 134 -5.79 -17.92 4.66
CA ILE A 134 -5.74 -16.51 4.31
C ILE A 134 -7.07 -15.91 4.79
N THR A 135 -7.10 -15.35 6.00
CA THR A 135 -8.28 -14.68 6.53
C THR A 135 -7.80 -13.52 7.40
N ARG A 136 -8.11 -12.31 6.90
CA ARG A 136 -7.75 -10.95 7.37
C ARG A 136 -6.38 -10.45 6.94
N THR A 137 -6.26 -10.18 5.64
CA THR A 137 -5.39 -9.11 5.13
C THR A 137 -5.94 -7.76 5.58
N ASP A 138 -5.37 -7.17 6.62
CA ASP A 138 -5.65 -5.79 6.98
C ASP A 138 -5.21 -4.89 5.82
N LEU A 139 -6.18 -4.22 5.17
CA LEU A 139 -5.92 -3.22 4.15
C LEU A 139 -4.96 -2.16 4.69
N SER A 140 -4.09 -1.63 3.84
CA SER A 140 -3.17 -0.57 4.25
C SER A 140 -3.93 0.67 4.73
N ARG A 141 -3.25 1.55 5.47
CA ARG A 141 -3.84 2.81 5.94
C ARG A 141 -4.28 3.68 4.76
N GLU A 142 -3.52 3.67 3.67
CA GLU A 142 -3.80 4.41 2.43
C GLU A 142 -5.05 3.84 1.74
N THR A 143 -5.17 2.51 1.65
CA THR A 143 -6.37 1.87 1.09
C THR A 143 -7.61 2.13 1.93
N LEU A 144 -7.47 2.06 3.25
CA LEU A 144 -8.55 2.42 4.18
C LEU A 144 -8.91 3.90 4.08
N PHE A 145 -7.93 4.78 3.90
CA PHE A 145 -8.14 6.21 3.72
C PHE A 145 -8.89 6.49 2.42
N MET A 146 -8.42 5.96 1.27
CA MET A 146 -9.11 6.07 -0.01
C MET A 146 -10.55 5.56 0.05
N LYS A 147 -10.78 4.43 0.75
CA LYS A 147 -12.11 3.88 0.95
C LYS A 147 -13.00 4.82 1.77
N ARG A 148 -12.47 5.36 2.87
CA ARG A 148 -13.17 6.32 3.73
C ARG A 148 -13.51 7.60 2.97
N GLU A 149 -12.58 8.13 2.19
CA GLU A 149 -12.81 9.32 1.36
C GLU A 149 -13.89 9.06 0.31
N ALA A 150 -13.85 7.90 -0.35
CA ALA A 150 -14.90 7.50 -1.29
C ALA A 150 -16.27 7.32 -0.61
N GLU A 151 -16.34 7.00 0.68
CA GLU A 151 -17.57 6.78 1.45
C GLU A 151 -18.13 8.07 2.09
N ASN A 152 -17.27 8.94 2.60
CA ASN A 152 -17.66 10.14 3.33
C ASN A 152 -17.77 11.36 2.41
N ASN A 153 -16.90 11.43 1.39
CA ASN A 153 -16.79 12.56 0.47
C ASN A 153 -17.22 12.18 -0.95
N TYR A 154 -18.04 11.13 -1.11
CA TYR A 154 -18.44 10.58 -2.42
C TYR A 154 -18.92 11.63 -3.43
N CYS A 155 -19.64 12.67 -2.99
CA CYS A 155 -20.17 13.72 -3.86
C CYS A 155 -19.04 14.56 -4.50
N ASN A 156 -18.07 14.98 -3.68
CA ASN A 156 -16.99 15.89 -4.07
C ASN A 156 -15.62 15.18 -4.06
N PHE A 157 -15.62 13.86 -4.25
CA PHE A 157 -14.41 13.05 -4.18
C PHE A 157 -13.33 13.58 -5.11
N ASP A 158 -12.19 13.98 -4.54
CA ASP A 158 -11.04 14.48 -5.27
C ASP A 158 -9.79 13.66 -4.96
N MET A 159 -9.19 13.08 -6.00
CA MET A 159 -7.91 12.40 -5.87
C MET A 159 -6.76 13.37 -5.59
N GLY A 160 -6.86 14.65 -5.95
CA GLY A 160 -5.86 15.68 -5.66
C GLY A 160 -5.62 15.80 -4.15
N GLU A 161 -6.69 16.04 -3.39
CA GLU A 161 -6.65 16.14 -1.92
C GLU A 161 -6.06 14.87 -1.28
N ILE A 162 -6.45 13.69 -1.77
CA ILE A 162 -5.91 12.41 -1.28
C ILE A 162 -4.41 12.31 -1.53
N THR A 163 -3.95 12.69 -2.73
CA THR A 163 -2.52 12.63 -3.07
C THR A 163 -1.69 13.63 -2.27
N GLU A 164 -2.22 14.82 -1.99
CA GLU A 164 -1.56 15.83 -1.14
C GLU A 164 -1.45 15.34 0.30
N GLN A 165 -2.54 14.81 0.86
CA GLN A 165 -2.59 14.38 2.25
C GLN A 165 -1.72 13.14 2.51
N LEU A 166 -1.70 12.20 1.58
CA LEU A 166 -0.87 10.99 1.70
C LEU A 166 0.55 11.18 1.18
N GLN A 167 0.83 12.30 0.48
CA GLN A 167 2.09 12.56 -0.21
C GLN A 167 2.51 11.44 -1.16
N LEU A 168 1.52 10.80 -1.80
CA LEU A 168 1.70 9.69 -2.72
C LEU A 168 1.05 10.03 -4.05
N SER A 169 1.68 9.66 -5.17
CA SER A 169 1.06 9.92 -6.46
C SER A 169 -0.17 9.05 -6.70
N ARG A 170 -1.07 9.62 -7.50
CA ARG A 170 -2.32 9.03 -7.96
C ARG A 170 -2.15 7.61 -8.52
N ASP A 171 -1.09 7.37 -9.31
CA ASP A 171 -0.86 6.08 -9.95
C ASP A 171 -0.51 4.98 -8.96
N TYR A 172 0.26 5.29 -7.91
CA TYR A 172 0.56 4.33 -6.85
C TYR A 172 -0.70 3.98 -6.08
N LEU A 173 -1.47 5.01 -5.68
CA LEU A 173 -2.70 4.84 -4.92
C LEU A 173 -3.72 3.97 -5.68
N PHE A 174 -3.91 4.20 -6.99
CA PHE A 174 -4.79 3.35 -7.80
C PHE A 174 -4.31 1.90 -7.90
N ARG A 175 -3.01 1.68 -8.10
CA ARG A 175 -2.45 0.32 -8.14
C ARG A 175 -2.56 -0.38 -6.79
N LEU A 176 -2.24 0.32 -5.71
CA LEU A 176 -2.33 -0.18 -4.34
C LEU A 176 -3.76 -0.58 -4.01
N TYR A 177 -4.73 0.32 -4.23
CA TYR A 177 -6.14 0.05 -4.00
C TYR A 177 -6.60 -1.18 -4.80
N LYS A 178 -6.22 -1.29 -6.08
CA LYS A 178 -6.56 -2.45 -6.91
C LYS A 178 -5.90 -3.74 -6.44
N LYS A 179 -4.63 -3.68 -6.01
CA LYS A 179 -3.89 -4.83 -5.50
C LYS A 179 -4.52 -5.38 -4.22
N GLU A 180 -4.88 -4.51 -3.29
CA GLU A 180 -5.38 -4.92 -1.97
C GLU A 180 -6.88 -5.26 -1.96
N THR A 181 -7.68 -4.54 -2.74
CA THR A 181 -9.15 -4.75 -2.78
C THR A 181 -9.59 -5.66 -3.91
N GLY A 182 -8.71 -5.93 -4.88
CA GLY A 182 -9.06 -6.59 -6.15
C GLY A 182 -9.93 -5.73 -7.08
N ARG A 183 -10.20 -4.46 -6.74
CA ARG A 183 -11.16 -3.59 -7.45
C ARG A 183 -10.57 -2.23 -7.80
N ASN A 184 -11.06 -1.61 -8.86
CA ASN A 184 -10.69 -0.23 -9.20
C ASN A 184 -11.39 0.76 -8.25
N LEU A 185 -10.68 1.78 -7.77
CA LEU A 185 -11.20 2.78 -6.84
C LEU A 185 -12.34 3.63 -7.44
N MET A 186 -12.25 4.01 -8.72
CA MET A 186 -13.32 4.77 -9.38
C MET A 186 -14.58 3.92 -9.57
N ASP A 187 -14.42 2.63 -9.88
CA ASP A 187 -15.57 1.71 -9.93
C ASP A 187 -16.20 1.53 -8.54
N TYR A 188 -15.39 1.47 -7.49
CA TYR A 188 -15.87 1.45 -6.11
C TYR A 188 -16.64 2.73 -5.75
N LEU A 189 -16.10 3.90 -6.09
CA LEU A 189 -16.77 5.19 -5.90
C LEU A 189 -18.11 5.23 -6.65
N VAL A 190 -18.18 4.71 -7.87
CA VAL A 190 -19.44 4.60 -8.61
C VAL A 190 -20.45 3.74 -7.84
N ASP A 191 -20.02 2.60 -7.29
CA ASP A 191 -20.90 1.74 -6.48
C ASP A 191 -21.42 2.45 -5.23
N VAL A 192 -20.56 3.19 -4.52
CA VAL A 192 -20.94 4.02 -3.38
C VAL A 192 -21.98 5.08 -3.78
N ARG A 193 -21.71 5.85 -4.85
CA ARG A 193 -22.61 6.89 -5.35
C ARG A 193 -23.97 6.31 -5.76
N ILE A 194 -23.98 5.15 -6.42
CA ILE A 194 -25.23 4.48 -6.80
C ILE A 194 -25.99 3.98 -5.57
N GLN A 195 -25.30 3.45 -4.56
CA GLN A 195 -25.93 3.04 -3.32
C GLN A 195 -26.57 4.23 -2.59
N LYS A 196 -25.89 5.38 -2.52
CA LYS A 196 -26.45 6.64 -2.01
C LYS A 196 -27.63 7.15 -2.83
N ALA A 197 -27.55 7.05 -4.16
CA ALA A 197 -28.66 7.44 -5.03
C ALA A 197 -29.91 6.57 -4.76
N LYS A 198 -29.75 5.26 -4.53
CA LYS A 198 -30.86 4.39 -4.14
C LYS A 198 -31.49 4.84 -2.82
N GLU A 199 -30.67 5.16 -1.81
CA GLU A 199 -31.13 5.65 -0.49
C GLU A 199 -31.95 6.95 -0.64
N PHE A 200 -31.53 7.88 -1.48
CA PHE A 200 -32.27 9.12 -1.73
C PHE A 200 -33.54 8.90 -2.57
N LEU A 201 -33.48 8.04 -3.59
CA LEU A 201 -34.65 7.76 -4.46
C LEU A 201 -35.76 7.01 -3.71
N MET A 202 -35.44 6.24 -2.66
CA MET A 202 -36.45 5.61 -1.80
C MET A 202 -37.18 6.62 -0.91
N GLN A 203 -36.68 7.85 -0.76
CA GLN A 203 -37.36 8.91 0.00
C GLN A 203 -38.43 9.56 -0.90
N LEU A 204 -39.55 8.88 -1.04
CA LEU A 204 -40.66 9.24 -1.94
C LEU A 204 -41.10 10.69 -1.76
N GLY A 205 -41.22 11.40 -2.89
CA GLY A 205 -41.69 12.79 -2.94
C GLY A 205 -40.70 13.83 -2.39
N LYS A 206 -39.60 13.41 -1.75
CA LYS A 206 -38.63 14.33 -1.14
C LYS A 206 -37.64 14.91 -2.13
N TYR A 207 -37.20 14.12 -3.10
CA TYR A 207 -36.20 14.53 -4.08
C TYR A 207 -36.60 14.15 -5.50
N LYS A 208 -36.37 15.07 -6.44
CA LYS A 208 -36.44 14.80 -7.87
C LYS A 208 -35.17 14.08 -8.32
N VAL A 209 -35.28 13.29 -9.38
CA VAL A 209 -34.17 12.44 -9.85
C VAL A 209 -32.93 13.26 -10.24
N TYR A 210 -33.09 14.47 -10.79
CA TYR A 210 -31.93 15.31 -11.12
C TYR A 210 -31.24 15.86 -9.87
N GLU A 211 -31.99 16.19 -8.82
CA GLU A 211 -31.43 16.63 -7.54
C GLU A 211 -30.60 15.50 -6.91
N VAL A 212 -31.09 14.26 -6.98
CA VAL A 212 -30.33 13.09 -6.53
C VAL A 212 -29.03 12.91 -7.33
N SER A 213 -29.06 13.15 -8.65
CA SER A 213 -27.84 13.10 -9.48
C SER A 213 -26.76 14.07 -8.98
N GLU A 214 -27.15 15.30 -8.69
CA GLU A 214 -26.25 16.33 -8.16
C GLU A 214 -25.75 15.97 -6.76
N MET A 215 -26.65 15.55 -5.87
CA MET A 215 -26.32 15.16 -4.48
C MET A 215 -25.36 13.98 -4.37
N VAL A 216 -25.27 13.13 -5.40
CA VAL A 216 -24.33 12.01 -5.46
C VAL A 216 -23.12 12.29 -6.36
N GLY A 217 -22.90 13.54 -6.76
CA GLY A 217 -21.69 13.98 -7.44
C GLY A 217 -21.68 13.78 -8.96
N TYR A 218 -22.83 13.73 -9.61
CA TYR A 218 -22.95 13.70 -11.07
C TYR A 218 -23.57 14.99 -11.60
N VAL A 219 -22.72 15.83 -12.22
CA VAL A 219 -23.13 17.04 -12.93
C VAL A 219 -23.93 16.70 -14.21
N ASP A 220 -23.51 15.63 -14.91
CA ASP A 220 -24.24 15.15 -16.09
C ASP A 220 -25.33 14.13 -15.69
N TYR A 221 -26.57 14.61 -15.71
CA TYR A 221 -27.77 13.83 -15.43
C TYR A 221 -27.98 12.62 -16.38
N ALA A 222 -27.66 12.79 -17.67
CA ALA A 222 -27.82 11.72 -18.66
C ALA A 222 -26.80 10.60 -18.40
N TYR A 223 -25.57 10.96 -18.07
CA TYR A 223 -24.54 10.02 -17.67
C TYR A 223 -24.93 9.27 -16.40
N PHE A 224 -25.40 9.97 -15.35
CA PHE A 224 -25.91 9.36 -14.12
C PHE A 224 -26.99 8.31 -14.41
N THR A 225 -28.00 8.67 -15.21
CA THR A 225 -29.11 7.77 -15.54
C THR A 225 -28.61 6.49 -16.22
N LYS A 226 -27.64 6.62 -17.15
CA LYS A 226 -27.02 5.49 -17.86
C LYS A 226 -26.26 4.57 -16.90
N ILE A 227 -25.43 5.13 -16.01
CA ILE A 227 -24.65 4.36 -15.04
C ILE A 227 -25.56 3.68 -14.01
N PHE A 228 -26.56 4.40 -13.49
CA PHE A 228 -27.54 3.84 -12.55
C PHE A 228 -28.26 2.64 -13.17
N LYS A 229 -28.77 2.78 -14.41
CA LYS A 229 -29.43 1.66 -15.11
C LYS A 229 -28.47 0.50 -15.34
N LYS A 230 -27.22 0.76 -15.71
CA LYS A 230 -26.19 -0.29 -15.88
C LYS A 230 -25.94 -1.06 -14.58
N LYS A 231 -25.88 -0.37 -13.43
CA LYS A 231 -25.58 -0.97 -12.12
C LYS A 231 -26.78 -1.63 -11.43
N THR A 232 -28.00 -1.20 -11.75
CA THR A 232 -29.22 -1.66 -11.06
C THR A 232 -30.20 -2.43 -11.94
N GLY A 233 -30.02 -2.42 -13.25
CA GLY A 233 -30.95 -3.00 -14.23
C GLY A 233 -32.15 -2.11 -14.58
N VAL A 234 -32.42 -1.04 -13.82
CA VAL A 234 -33.61 -0.18 -13.99
C VAL A 234 -33.25 1.30 -13.95
N SER A 235 -34.06 2.16 -14.58
CA SER A 235 -33.79 3.61 -14.55
C SER A 235 -34.07 4.19 -13.15
N PRO A 236 -33.41 5.30 -12.75
CA PRO A 236 -33.67 5.97 -11.48
C PRO A 236 -35.15 6.30 -11.24
N LYS A 237 -35.85 6.80 -12.27
CA LYS A 237 -37.30 7.11 -12.20
C LYS A 237 -38.15 5.87 -11.97
N LYS A 238 -37.77 4.72 -12.54
CA LYS A 238 -38.45 3.45 -12.31
C LYS A 238 -38.12 2.91 -10.91
N TYR A 239 -36.87 3.03 -10.48
CA TYR A 239 -36.43 2.66 -9.14
C TYR A 239 -37.19 3.42 -8.04
N GLN A 240 -37.37 4.74 -8.22
CA GLN A 240 -38.16 5.57 -7.31
C GLN A 240 -39.63 5.12 -7.19
N LYS A 241 -40.21 4.54 -8.24
CA LYS A 241 -41.58 3.99 -8.20
C LYS A 241 -41.67 2.65 -7.47
N PHE A 242 -40.66 1.79 -7.58
CA PHE A 242 -40.62 0.51 -6.85
C PHE A 242 -40.53 0.67 -5.33
N ALA A 243 -40.03 1.81 -4.84
CA ALA A 243 -40.04 2.12 -3.42
C ALA A 243 -41.41 2.61 -2.92
N ALA A 244 -42.35 2.88 -3.83
CA ALA A 244 -43.70 3.38 -3.55
C ALA A 244 -44.79 2.29 -3.53
N GLU A 245 -44.42 1.05 -3.86
CA GLU A 245 -45.25 -0.15 -3.79
C GLU A 245 -44.82 -1.00 -2.59
#